data_AF-A0A2N3VH11-F1
#
_entry.id   AF-A0A2N3VH11-F1
#
_cell.length_a   1.000
_cell.length_b   1.000
_cell.length_c   1.000
_cell.angle_alpha   90.00
_cell.angle_beta   90.00
_cell.angle_gamma   90.00
#
_symmetry.space_group_name_H-M   'P 1'
#
loop_
_entity.id
_entity.type
_entity.pdbx_description
1 polymer ?
#
loop_
_entity_poly.entity_id
_entity_poly.type
_entity_poly.pdbx_seq_one_letter_code
_entity_poly.pdbx_strand_id
1 'polypeptide(L)' 'MSNATDASAADIDNRFDYHRPSPERVTAHEAIREACRDLAHRLDCDVPPGREKALALTNLEQTMFWANAAIARNRSDS' A
#
# COMPACT_ATOMS: atom_id res chain seq x y z
N MET A 1 23.20 14.62 20.05
CA MET A 1 21.95 14.18 20.70
C MET A 1 21.21 13.27 19.75
N SER A 2 20.55 12.22 20.24
CA SER A 2 19.75 11.31 19.42
C SER A 2 18.41 11.95 19.07
N ASN A 3 17.92 11.74 17.85
CA ASN A 3 16.57 12.13 17.41
C ASN A 3 15.55 10.99 17.59
N ALA A 4 15.98 9.82 18.07
CA ALA A 4 15.10 8.68 18.30
C ALA A 4 14.21 8.91 19.53
N THR A 5 12.96 8.49 19.40
CA THR A 5 11.97 8.44 20.49
C THR A 5 11.44 7.02 20.62
N ASP A 6 10.94 6.66 21.80
CA ASP A 6 10.31 5.36 22.03
C ASP A 6 9.13 5.13 21.05
N ALA A 7 8.39 6.18 20.72
CA ALA A 7 7.32 6.14 19.73
C ALA A 7 7.84 5.78 18.32
N SER A 8 8.96 6.37 17.89
CA SER A 8 9.56 6.05 16.59
C SER A 8 10.14 4.62 16.55
N ALA A 9 10.66 4.11 17.67
CA ALA A 9 11.15 2.74 17.76
C ALA A 9 9.98 1.73 17.65
N ALA A 10 8.88 1.98 18.37
CA ALA A 10 7.68 1.14 18.30
C ALA A 10 7.03 1.15 16.90
N ASP A 11 6.99 2.30 16.21
CA ASP A 11 6.52 2.37 14.82
C ASP A 11 7.42 1.57 13.86
N ILE A 12 8.74 1.66 14.04
CA ILE A 12 9.69 0.85 13.26
C ILE A 12 9.41 -0.63 13.48
N ASP A 13 9.37 -1.11 14.73
CA ASP A 13 9.11 -2.53 15.01
C ASP A 13 7.78 -2.99 14.39
N ASN A 14 6.70 -2.22 14.55
CA ASN A 14 5.41 -2.55 13.93
C ASN A 14 5.44 -2.55 12.38
N ARG A 15 6.32 -1.76 11.74
CA ARG A 15 6.48 -1.76 10.28
C ARG A 15 7.26 -2.96 9.76
N PHE A 16 8.18 -3.50 10.56
CA PHE A 16 9.10 -4.57 10.17
C PHE A 16 8.73 -5.94 10.74
N ASP A 17 7.81 -6.00 11.71
CA ASP A 17 7.29 -7.25 12.24
C ASP A 17 6.46 -8.01 11.20
N TYR A 18 6.58 -9.34 11.24
CA TYR A 18 5.69 -10.21 10.49
C TYR A 18 4.36 -10.38 11.22
N HIS A 19 3.28 -9.98 10.56
CA HIS A 19 1.92 -10.21 11.03
C HIS A 19 1.19 -11.11 10.04
N ARG A 20 0.88 -12.34 10.46
CA ARG A 20 0.01 -13.22 9.67
C ARG A 20 -1.34 -12.50 9.46
N PRO A 21 -1.78 -12.30 8.21
CA PRO A 21 -3.04 -11.60 7.95
C PRO A 21 -4.22 -12.48 8.36
N SER A 22 -5.26 -11.85 8.94
CA SER A 22 -6.57 -12.48 9.14
C SER A 22 -7.30 -12.63 7.78
N PRO A 23 -8.32 -13.50 7.68
CA PRO A 23 -9.10 -13.63 6.44
C PRO A 23 -9.66 -12.31 5.92
N GLU A 24 -10.19 -11.46 6.81
CA GLU A 24 -10.71 -10.13 6.46
C GLU A 24 -9.63 -9.23 5.87
N ARG A 25 -8.41 -9.28 6.41
CA ARG A 25 -7.28 -8.53 5.88
C ARG A 25 -6.85 -9.08 4.53
N VAL A 26 -6.87 -10.40 4.31
CA VAL A 26 -6.60 -10.99 2.99
C VAL A 26 -7.60 -10.45 1.97
N THR A 27 -8.89 -10.47 2.28
CA THR A 27 -9.95 -9.92 1.41
C THR A 27 -9.74 -8.43 1.14
N ALA A 28 -9.40 -7.63 2.15
CA ALA A 28 -9.13 -6.20 1.97
C ALA A 28 -7.92 -5.94 1.06
N HIS A 29 -6.83 -6.71 1.19
CA HIS A 29 -5.67 -6.61 0.30
C HIS A 29 -6.03 -6.99 -1.14
N GLU A 30 -6.83 -8.03 -1.34
CA GLU A 30 -7.28 -8.47 -2.66
C GLU A 30 -8.13 -7.39 -3.33
N ALA A 31 -9.09 -6.81 -2.62
CA ALA A 31 -9.94 -5.75 -3.13
C ALA A 31 -9.14 -4.51 -3.57
N ILE A 32 -8.14 -4.08 -2.78
CA ILE A 32 -7.27 -2.96 -3.17
C ILE A 32 -6.43 -3.29 -4.40
N ARG A 33 -5.88 -4.50 -4.47
CA ARG A 33 -5.07 -4.94 -5.63
C ARG A 33 -5.90 -5.02 -6.90
N GLU A 34 -7.13 -5.52 -6.82
CA GLU A 34 -8.06 -5.60 -7.94
C GLU A 34 -8.42 -4.19 -8.44
N ALA A 35 -8.85 -3.30 -7.54
CA ALA A 35 -9.19 -1.92 -7.92
C ALA A 35 -8.03 -1.17 -8.58
N CYS A 36 -6.80 -1.32 -8.06
CA CYS A 36 -5.62 -0.71 -8.67
C CYS A 36 -5.28 -1.34 -10.03
N ARG A 37 -5.46 -2.65 -10.19
CA ARG A 37 -5.24 -3.34 -11.47
C ARG A 37 -6.21 -2.84 -12.55
N ASP A 38 -7.48 -2.71 -12.21
CA ASP A 38 -8.51 -2.24 -13.15
C ASP A 38 -8.24 -0.82 -13.61
N LEU A 39 -7.88 0.07 -12.68
CA LEU A 39 -7.49 1.43 -13.02
C LEU A 39 -6.20 1.46 -13.84
N ALA A 40 -5.22 0.60 -13.55
CA ALA A 40 -3.99 0.50 -14.34
C ALA A 40 -4.28 0.12 -15.79
N HIS A 41 -5.16 -0.85 -16.04
CA HIS A 41 -5.60 -1.21 -17.38
C HIS A 41 -6.30 -0.05 -18.08
N ARG A 42 -7.12 0.72 -17.35
CA ARG A 42 -7.79 1.90 -17.90
C ARG A 42 -6.79 3.00 -18.30
N LEU A 43 -5.81 3.28 -17.43
CA LEU A 43 -4.73 4.23 -17.72
C LEU A 43 -3.89 3.76 -18.90
N ASP A 44 -3.64 2.45 -19.01
CA ASP A 44 -2.90 1.89 -20.12
C ASP A 44 -3.62 2.07 -21.46
N CYS A 45 -4.95 1.89 -21.47
CA CYS A 45 -5.77 2.05 -22.67
C CYS A 45 -5.94 3.53 -23.09
N ASP A 46 -6.23 4.41 -22.14
CA ASP A 46 -6.70 5.77 -22.44
C ASP A 46 -5.58 6.82 -22.50
N VAL A 47 -4.45 6.59 -21.83
CA VAL A 47 -3.37 7.58 -21.74
C VAL A 47 -2.34 7.32 -22.86
N PRO A 48 -1.99 8.34 -23.68
CA PRO A 48 -0.96 8.19 -24.69
C PRO A 48 0.40 7.76 -24.12
N PRO A 49 1.24 7.03 -24.88
CA PRO A 49 2.59 6.69 -24.45
C PRO A 49 3.41 7.95 -24.13
N GLY A 50 4.05 7.98 -22.96
CA GLY A 50 4.82 9.14 -22.52
C GLY A 50 5.19 9.10 -21.05
N ARG A 51 5.83 10.17 -20.59
CA ARG A 51 6.27 10.33 -19.20
C ARG A 51 5.08 10.35 -18.23
N GLU A 52 3.99 10.98 -18.64
CA GLU A 52 2.77 11.16 -17.85
C GLU A 52 2.11 9.81 -17.58
N LYS A 53 2.02 8.94 -18.60
CA LYS A 53 1.52 7.57 -18.44
C LYS A 53 2.37 6.75 -17.47
N ALA A 54 3.69 6.79 -17.64
CA ALA A 54 4.61 6.09 -16.76
C ALA A 54 4.46 6.57 -15.30
N LEU A 55 4.39 7.88 -15.08
CA LEU A 55 4.18 8.47 -13.76
C LEU A 55 2.81 8.11 -13.18
N ALA A 56 1.75 8.08 -13.98
CA ALA A 56 0.42 7.69 -13.53
C ALA A 56 0.41 6.25 -13.01
N LEU A 57 1.03 5.31 -13.74
CA LEU A 57 1.17 3.92 -13.32
C LEU A 57 2.05 3.79 -12.06
N THR A 58 3.21 4.46 -12.00
CA THR A 58 4.07 4.45 -10.81
C THR A 58 3.37 4.99 -9.56
N ASN A 59 2.62 6.09 -9.69
CA ASN A 59 1.88 6.66 -8.55
C ASN A 59 0.73 5.74 -8.11
N LEU A 60 0.10 5.02 -9.04
CA LEU A 60 -0.91 4.02 -8.71
C LEU A 60 -0.30 2.81 -7.98
N GLU A 61 0.89 2.35 -8.39
CA GLU A 61 1.64 1.32 -7.67
C GLU A 61 2.00 1.76 -6.23
N GLN A 62 2.43 3.01 -6.06
CA GLN A 62 2.70 3.57 -4.73
C GLN A 62 1.42 3.66 -3.89
N THR A 63 0.30 4.06 -4.49
CA THR A 63 -1.01 4.08 -3.84
C THR A 63 -1.38 2.70 -3.32
N MET A 64 -1.27 1.67 -4.17
CA MET A 64 -1.51 0.27 -3.80
C MET A 64 -0.59 -0.18 -2.68
N PHE A 65 0.71 0.14 -2.77
CA PHE A 65 1.71 -0.24 -1.78
C PHE A 65 1.37 0.33 -0.40
N TRP A 66 1.09 1.63 -0.30
CA TRP A 66 0.78 2.27 0.97
C TRP A 66 -0.58 1.85 1.54
N ALA A 67 -1.58 1.62 0.69
CA ALA A 67 -2.86 1.08 1.12
C ALA A 67 -2.72 -0.33 1.73
N ASN A 68 -2.02 -1.24 1.04
CA ASN A 68 -1.73 -2.57 1.57
C ASN A 68 -0.89 -2.51 2.86
N ALA A 69 0.10 -1.62 2.92
CA ALA A 69 0.90 -1.43 4.13
C ALA A 69 0.05 -0.94 5.32
N ALA A 70 -0.93 -0.07 5.10
CA ALA A 70 -1.86 0.37 6.15
C ALA A 70 -2.73 -0.80 6.65
N ILE A 71 -3.27 -1.63 5.74
CA ILE A 71 -4.00 -2.86 6.10
C ILE A 71 -3.08 -3.84 6.86
N ALA A 72 -1.79 -3.90 6.49
CA ALA A 72 -0.78 -4.74 7.12
C ALA A 72 -0.35 -4.27 8.54
N ARG A 73 -0.48 -2.97 8.86
CA ARG A 73 0.04 -2.38 10.09
C ARG A 73 -1.02 -1.99 11.12
N ASN A 74 -2.26 -1.73 10.69
CA ASN A 74 -3.35 -1.41 11.62
C ASN A 74 -3.92 -2.66 12.25
N ARG A 75 -4.01 -2.64 13.59
CA ARG A 75 -4.49 -3.74 14.45
C ARG A 75 -5.94 -3.53 14.93
N SER A 76 -6.73 -2.73 14.23
CA SER A 76 -8.09 -2.35 14.63
C SER A 76 -9.14 -3.45 14.39
N ASP A 77 -8.76 -4.70 14.65
CA ASP A 77 -9.68 -5.82 14.89
C ASP A 77 -9.77 -5.92 16.43
N SER A 78 -10.46 -4.97 17.07
CA SER A 78 -10.80 -4.99 18.50
C SER A 78 -12.27 -5.33 18.68
#